data_AF-A0A6L8ESV1-F1
#
_entry.id   AF-A0A6L8ESV1-F1
#
_cell.length_a   1.000
_cell.length_b   1.000
_cell.length_c   1.000
_cell.angle_alpha   90.00
_cell.angle_beta   90.00
_cell.angle_gamma   90.00
#
_symmetry.space_group_name_H-M   'P 1'
#
loop_
_entity.id
_entity.type
_entity.pdbx_description
1 polymer ?
#
loop_
_entity_poly.entity_id
_entity_poly.type
_entity_poly.pdbx_seq_one_letter_code
_entity_poly.pdbx_strand_id
1 'polypeptide(L)'
;MPLTRSAESLEYGDRDIVMERFRTWHEILMERLSDPEDVIGYLEVSLEEYLDDGDKAFSLKGIKNVIEAQGGILSVSEHVGIDPRFLSDAVNNGSMPPFHILSSIFTSFGAEAPINLPSKMVSEQAAAKNFTERQLQNIKYWTGLCEHLDRRDSCLQRPTANASHYQDLQIGIKGFSLRARQTIKHKEISASLVMRGANAIGHFYTLRVQEEEIEKDFGDKLEWWAKAKSEKRVAFRNQEADPTDEKDWHNQHEWLVDTLEKFYAIFRPRLEKLMVGV
;
A
#
# COMPACT_ATOMS: atom_id res chain seq x y z
N MET A 1 -44.25 -71.78 -50.75
CA MET A 1 -44.05 -72.52 -49.49
C MET A 1 -42.77 -73.34 -49.60
N PRO A 2 -41.97 -73.45 -48.54
CA PRO A 2 -40.56 -73.08 -48.59
C PRO A 2 -39.58 -74.26 -48.74
N LEU A 3 -38.40 -73.95 -49.27
CA LEU A 3 -37.18 -74.75 -49.23
C LEU A 3 -36.10 -73.97 -48.49
N THR A 4 -35.32 -74.72 -47.71
CA THR A 4 -34.12 -74.36 -46.95
C THR A 4 -32.94 -74.01 -47.85
N ARG A 5 -32.10 -73.02 -47.48
CA ARG A 5 -30.65 -73.20 -47.19
C ARG A 5 -29.94 -71.88 -46.80
N SER A 6 -28.99 -72.05 -45.90
CA SER A 6 -27.67 -71.40 -45.79
C SER A 6 -27.55 -70.02 -45.14
N ALA A 7 -26.78 -70.05 -44.06
CA ALA A 7 -26.07 -68.93 -43.48
C ALA A 7 -25.05 -68.34 -44.47
N GLU A 8 -24.92 -67.02 -44.45
CA GLU A 8 -23.68 -66.32 -44.75
C GLU A 8 -23.62 -65.05 -43.90
N SER A 9 -22.58 -65.01 -43.08
CA SER A 9 -22.17 -63.96 -42.17
C SER A 9 -21.60 -62.77 -42.94
N LEU A 10 -22.08 -61.56 -42.65
CA LEU A 10 -21.30 -60.34 -42.80
C LEU A 10 -21.25 -59.65 -41.45
N GLU A 11 -20.09 -59.79 -40.80
CA GLU A 11 -19.69 -59.06 -39.62
C GLU A 11 -19.80 -57.55 -39.89
N TYR A 12 -20.73 -56.89 -39.20
CA TYR A 12 -20.59 -55.46 -38.94
C TYR A 12 -19.91 -55.36 -37.59
N GLY A 13 -18.59 -55.22 -37.64
CA GLY A 13 -17.73 -55.12 -36.49
C GLY A 13 -18.21 -54.06 -35.50
N ASP A 14 -18.07 -54.40 -34.22
CA ASP A 14 -17.99 -53.47 -33.11
C ASP A 14 -17.11 -52.28 -33.52
N ARG A 15 -17.76 -51.19 -33.93
CA ARG A 15 -17.16 -49.89 -33.71
C ARG A 15 -17.41 -49.61 -32.24
N ASP A 16 -16.45 -50.02 -31.43
CA ASP A 16 -16.14 -49.33 -30.18
C ASP A 16 -16.11 -47.83 -30.51
N ILE A 17 -17.22 -47.16 -30.23
CA ILE A 17 -17.22 -45.72 -30.10
C ILE A 17 -16.42 -45.50 -28.83
N VAL A 18 -15.10 -45.36 -28.99
CA VAL A 18 -14.26 -44.73 -27.98
C VAL A 18 -14.88 -43.34 -27.82
N MET A 19 -15.75 -43.19 -26.82
CA MET A 19 -16.19 -41.87 -26.39
C MET A 19 -14.93 -41.19 -25.88
N GLU A 20 -14.32 -40.36 -26.73
CA GLU A 20 -13.30 -39.41 -26.33
C GLU A 20 -13.82 -38.70 -25.09
N ARG A 21 -13.11 -38.86 -23.97
CA ARG A 21 -13.45 -38.18 -22.73
C ARG A 21 -13.26 -36.69 -22.97
N PHE A 22 -14.33 -35.98 -23.33
CA PHE A 22 -14.31 -34.54 -23.43
C PHE A 22 -13.91 -33.99 -22.06
N ARG A 23 -12.73 -33.36 -22.01
CA ARG A 23 -12.25 -32.70 -20.80
C ARG A 23 -13.19 -31.56 -20.47
N THR A 24 -13.55 -31.43 -19.21
CA THR A 24 -14.30 -30.29 -18.72
C THR A 24 -13.40 -29.05 -18.73
N TRP A 25 -14.01 -27.87 -18.88
CA TRP A 25 -13.29 -26.60 -18.75
C TRP A 25 -12.56 -26.46 -17.42
N HIS A 26 -13.10 -27.05 -16.35
CA HIS A 26 -12.48 -27.09 -15.02
C HIS A 26 -11.18 -27.90 -15.02
N GLU A 27 -11.17 -29.10 -15.64
CA GLU A 27 -9.96 -29.93 -15.75
C GLU A 27 -8.85 -29.27 -16.57
N ILE A 28 -9.21 -28.47 -17.58
CA ILE A 28 -8.23 -27.70 -18.37
C ILE A 28 -7.71 -26.51 -17.56
N LEU A 29 -8.60 -25.84 -16.84
CA LEU A 29 -8.24 -24.70 -15.99
C LEU A 29 -7.28 -25.13 -14.86
N MET A 30 -7.55 -26.24 -14.18
CA MET A 30 -6.67 -26.74 -13.11
C MET A 30 -5.27 -27.13 -13.62
N GLU A 31 -5.16 -27.66 -14.84
CA GLU A 31 -3.87 -27.97 -15.45
C GLU A 31 -3.10 -26.68 -15.78
N ARG A 32 -3.76 -25.67 -16.36
CA ARG A 32 -3.12 -24.39 -16.67
C ARG A 32 -2.67 -23.64 -15.43
N LEU A 33 -3.52 -23.58 -14.41
CA LEU A 33 -3.22 -22.92 -13.15
C LEU A 33 -2.19 -23.67 -12.28
N SER A 34 -1.58 -24.75 -12.79
CA SER A 34 -0.40 -25.35 -12.17
C SER A 34 0.90 -24.59 -12.49
N ASP A 35 0.90 -23.78 -13.56
CA ASP A 35 2.01 -22.90 -13.95
C ASP A 35 1.86 -21.52 -13.26
N PRO A 36 2.87 -21.06 -12.50
CA PRO A 36 2.85 -19.75 -11.85
C PRO A 36 2.60 -18.55 -12.78
N GLU A 37 3.06 -18.59 -14.05
CA GLU A 37 2.82 -17.49 -14.99
C GLU A 37 1.33 -17.41 -15.41
N ASP A 38 0.70 -18.55 -15.67
CA ASP A 38 -0.73 -18.64 -15.98
C ASP A 38 -1.59 -18.23 -14.76
N VAL A 39 -1.12 -18.48 -13.53
CA VAL A 39 -1.79 -18.03 -12.28
C VAL A 39 -1.84 -16.51 -12.18
N ILE A 40 -0.73 -15.81 -12.47
CA ILE A 40 -0.67 -14.34 -12.39
C ILE A 40 -1.66 -13.72 -13.37
N GLY A 41 -1.57 -14.08 -14.65
CA GLY A 41 -2.46 -13.52 -15.68
C GLY A 41 -3.93 -13.83 -15.42
N TYR A 42 -4.24 -15.03 -14.90
CA TYR A 42 -5.61 -15.40 -14.55
C TYR A 42 -6.17 -14.60 -13.37
N LEU A 43 -5.36 -14.35 -12.34
CA LEU A 43 -5.77 -13.54 -11.19
C LEU A 43 -5.92 -12.06 -11.53
N GLU A 44 -5.06 -11.52 -12.40
CA GLU A 44 -5.16 -10.14 -12.89
C GLU A 44 -6.49 -9.91 -13.61
N VAL A 45 -6.81 -10.74 -14.61
CA VAL A 45 -8.10 -10.68 -15.33
C VAL A 45 -9.28 -10.88 -14.39
N SER A 46 -9.16 -11.83 -13.45
CA SER A 46 -10.21 -12.08 -12.47
C SER A 46 -10.45 -10.86 -11.57
N LEU A 47 -9.43 -10.08 -11.24
CA LEU A 47 -9.54 -8.87 -10.41
C LEU A 47 -10.00 -7.64 -11.19
N GLU A 48 -9.65 -7.51 -12.47
CA GLU A 48 -10.06 -6.38 -13.32
C GLU A 48 -11.59 -6.21 -13.35
N GLU A 49 -12.33 -7.30 -13.47
CA GLU A 49 -13.80 -7.28 -13.47
C GLU A 49 -14.36 -6.69 -12.15
N TYR A 50 -13.86 -7.15 -11.00
CA TYR A 50 -14.23 -6.57 -9.70
C TYR A 50 -13.89 -5.08 -9.58
N LEU A 51 -12.80 -4.64 -10.21
CA LEU A 51 -12.40 -3.24 -10.20
C LEU A 51 -13.24 -2.38 -11.15
N ASP A 52 -13.78 -2.95 -12.22
CA ASP A 52 -14.52 -2.20 -13.21
C ASP A 52 -15.98 -1.98 -12.79
N ASP A 53 -16.68 -3.04 -12.38
CA ASP A 53 -18.12 -3.01 -12.09
C ASP A 53 -18.51 -3.40 -10.64
N GLY A 54 -17.56 -3.84 -9.82
CA GLY A 54 -17.78 -4.26 -8.44
C GLY A 54 -18.24 -5.73 -8.28
N ASP A 55 -18.21 -6.54 -9.34
CA ASP A 55 -18.58 -7.96 -9.30
C ASP A 55 -17.53 -8.80 -8.55
N LYS A 56 -17.74 -8.93 -7.25
CA LYS A 56 -16.93 -9.75 -6.35
C LYS A 56 -17.04 -11.25 -6.65
N ALA A 57 -18.13 -11.71 -7.25
CA ALA A 57 -18.39 -13.14 -7.40
C ALA A 57 -17.44 -13.76 -8.42
N PHE A 58 -17.15 -13.04 -9.51
CA PHE A 58 -16.21 -13.49 -10.53
C PHE A 58 -14.78 -13.58 -10.00
N SER A 59 -14.31 -12.54 -9.31
CA SER A 59 -12.95 -12.50 -8.75
C SER A 59 -12.74 -13.51 -7.63
N LEU A 60 -13.72 -13.67 -6.73
CA LEU A 60 -13.64 -14.69 -5.69
C LEU A 60 -13.62 -16.11 -6.28
N LYS A 61 -14.31 -16.33 -7.40
CA LYS A 61 -14.24 -17.59 -8.14
C LYS A 61 -12.85 -17.80 -8.75
N GLY A 62 -12.24 -16.74 -9.28
CA GLY A 62 -10.85 -16.78 -9.76
C GLY A 62 -9.86 -17.19 -8.65
N ILE A 63 -9.97 -16.57 -7.48
CA ILE A 63 -9.14 -16.88 -6.30
C ILE A 63 -9.38 -18.33 -5.83
N LYS A 64 -10.63 -18.81 -5.82
CA LYS A 64 -10.95 -20.22 -5.50
C LYS A 64 -10.25 -21.19 -6.42
N ASN A 65 -10.32 -20.93 -7.73
CA ASN A 65 -9.73 -21.81 -8.74
C ASN A 65 -8.21 -21.91 -8.59
N VAL A 66 -7.55 -20.81 -8.28
CA VAL A 66 -6.10 -20.82 -8.01
C VAL A 66 -5.77 -21.58 -6.73
N ILE A 67 -6.53 -21.36 -5.65
CA ILE A 67 -6.33 -22.11 -4.40
C ILE A 67 -6.51 -23.61 -4.64
N GLU A 68 -7.52 -24.00 -5.41
CA GLU A 68 -7.77 -25.40 -5.77
C GLU A 68 -6.60 -25.99 -6.59
N ALA A 69 -6.17 -25.30 -7.65
CA ALA A 69 -5.08 -25.73 -8.51
C ALA A 69 -3.74 -25.87 -7.77
N GLN A 70 -3.53 -25.05 -6.73
CA GLN A 70 -2.29 -24.98 -5.96
C GLN A 70 -2.28 -25.91 -4.72
N GLY A 71 -3.15 -26.92 -4.71
CA GLY A 71 -3.18 -27.94 -3.66
C GLY A 71 -4.06 -27.59 -2.46
N GLY A 72 -4.92 -26.59 -2.59
CA GLY A 72 -5.92 -26.21 -1.60
C GLY A 72 -5.43 -25.21 -0.55
N ILE A 73 -6.36 -24.83 0.34
CA ILE A 73 -6.17 -23.77 1.34
C ILE A 73 -4.94 -24.01 2.21
N LEU A 74 -4.69 -25.24 2.65
CA LEU A 74 -3.56 -25.56 3.54
C LEU A 74 -2.21 -25.32 2.85
N SER A 75 -2.07 -25.77 1.60
CA SER A 75 -0.86 -25.62 0.78
C SER A 75 -0.55 -24.13 0.56
N VAL A 76 -1.55 -23.37 0.11
CA VAL A 76 -1.41 -21.93 -0.13
C VAL A 76 -1.15 -21.17 1.17
N SER A 77 -1.82 -21.51 2.26
CA SER A 77 -1.60 -20.86 3.56
C SER A 77 -0.20 -21.07 4.11
N GLU A 78 0.37 -22.27 3.96
CA GLU A 78 1.75 -22.56 4.38
C GLU A 78 2.76 -21.80 3.52
N HIS A 79 2.54 -21.77 2.21
CA HIS A 79 3.42 -21.09 1.26
C HIS A 79 3.44 -19.57 1.46
N VAL A 80 2.29 -18.98 1.79
CA VAL A 80 2.11 -17.52 1.90
C VAL A 80 2.23 -17.02 3.37
N GLY A 81 2.22 -17.91 4.35
CA GLY A 81 2.33 -17.57 5.77
C GLY A 81 1.05 -16.97 6.38
N ILE A 82 -0.13 -17.47 5.98
CA ILE A 82 -1.46 -16.97 6.39
C ILE A 82 -2.22 -18.05 7.15
N ASP A 83 -3.00 -17.68 8.19
CA ASP A 83 -3.89 -18.61 8.89
C ASP A 83 -4.89 -19.27 7.91
N PRO A 84 -4.92 -20.62 7.79
CA PRO A 84 -5.84 -21.35 6.90
C PRO A 84 -7.32 -21.05 7.13
N ARG A 85 -7.72 -20.76 8.38
CA ARG A 85 -9.10 -20.42 8.70
C ARG A 85 -9.46 -19.05 8.13
N PHE A 86 -8.53 -18.12 8.20
CA PHE A 86 -8.70 -16.78 7.63
C PHE A 86 -8.84 -16.85 6.10
N LEU A 87 -7.99 -17.61 5.43
CA LEU A 87 -8.07 -17.79 3.97
C LEU A 87 -9.35 -18.52 3.56
N SER A 88 -9.74 -19.55 4.30
CA SER A 88 -11.01 -20.26 4.10
C SER A 88 -12.22 -19.34 4.24
N ASP A 89 -12.27 -18.52 5.30
CA ASP A 89 -13.40 -17.65 5.58
C ASP A 89 -13.57 -16.56 4.52
N ALA A 90 -12.48 -15.96 4.07
CA ALA A 90 -12.51 -14.96 2.99
C ALA A 90 -13.10 -15.57 1.72
N VAL A 91 -12.55 -16.70 1.31
CA VAL A 91 -12.88 -17.33 0.03
C VAL A 91 -14.30 -17.92 0.05
N ASN A 92 -14.69 -18.61 1.11
CA ASN A 92 -15.96 -19.35 1.15
C ASN A 92 -17.16 -18.49 1.53
N ASN A 93 -16.99 -17.45 2.35
CA ASN A 93 -18.11 -16.63 2.83
C ASN A 93 -18.37 -15.39 1.96
N GLY A 94 -17.78 -15.32 0.76
CA GLY A 94 -18.01 -14.22 -0.17
C GLY A 94 -17.27 -12.93 0.20
N SER A 95 -16.30 -12.99 1.11
CA SER A 95 -15.57 -11.82 1.60
C SER A 95 -14.23 -11.71 0.90
N MET A 96 -14.04 -10.67 0.09
CA MET A 96 -12.78 -10.46 -0.63
C MET A 96 -11.58 -10.46 0.36
N PRO A 97 -10.54 -11.29 0.16
CA PRO A 97 -9.35 -11.25 1.00
C PRO A 97 -8.71 -9.86 0.99
N PRO A 98 -8.16 -9.38 2.12
CA PRO A 98 -7.48 -8.08 2.17
C PRO A 98 -6.32 -7.99 1.18
N PHE A 99 -6.01 -6.78 0.70
CA PHE A 99 -4.96 -6.58 -0.31
C PHE A 99 -3.60 -7.20 0.05
N HIS A 100 -3.14 -7.09 1.29
CA HIS A 100 -1.83 -7.67 1.66
C HIS A 100 -1.82 -9.19 1.52
N ILE A 101 -2.98 -9.84 1.65
CA ILE A 101 -3.16 -11.28 1.43
C ILE A 101 -3.14 -11.56 -0.07
N LEU A 102 -3.88 -10.79 -0.87
CA LEU A 102 -3.85 -10.90 -2.33
C LEU A 102 -2.42 -10.69 -2.84
N SER A 103 -1.75 -9.61 -2.45
CA SER A 103 -0.37 -9.30 -2.81
C SER A 103 0.61 -10.40 -2.39
N SER A 104 0.43 -11.01 -1.20
CA SER A 104 1.29 -12.11 -0.77
C SER A 104 1.04 -13.37 -1.62
N ILE A 105 -0.21 -13.61 -2.04
CA ILE A 105 -0.57 -14.66 -2.99
C ILE A 105 0.13 -14.39 -4.34
N PHE A 106 0.00 -13.20 -4.94
CA PHE A 106 0.66 -12.85 -6.21
C PHE A 106 2.18 -12.99 -6.17
N THR A 107 2.82 -12.43 -5.13
CA THR A 107 4.29 -12.50 -4.99
C THR A 107 4.76 -13.93 -4.78
N SER A 108 3.97 -14.79 -4.12
CA SER A 108 4.32 -16.20 -3.95
C SER A 108 4.35 -16.99 -5.26
N PHE A 109 3.66 -16.50 -6.30
CA PHE A 109 3.67 -17.09 -7.64
C PHE A 109 4.68 -16.42 -8.60
N GLY A 110 5.62 -15.63 -8.10
CA GLY A 110 6.74 -15.12 -8.90
C GLY A 110 6.48 -13.79 -9.61
N ALA A 111 5.45 -13.05 -9.22
CA ALA A 111 5.26 -11.68 -9.71
C ALA A 111 6.44 -10.79 -9.29
N GLU A 112 7.21 -10.27 -10.27
CA GLU A 112 8.33 -9.36 -10.03
C GLU A 112 7.82 -7.99 -9.56
N ALA A 113 7.81 -7.78 -8.24
CA ALA A 113 7.25 -6.61 -7.55
C ALA A 113 5.70 -6.52 -7.67
N PRO A 114 5.00 -5.67 -6.89
CA PRO A 114 3.56 -5.48 -7.10
C PRO A 114 3.39 -4.68 -8.40
N ILE A 115 3.34 -5.41 -9.51
CA ILE A 115 3.14 -4.94 -10.88
C ILE A 115 1.95 -3.99 -10.89
N ASN A 116 2.20 -2.75 -11.30
CA ASN A 116 1.28 -1.77 -11.91
C ASN A 116 -0.24 -1.98 -11.64
N LEU A 117 -0.62 -2.11 -10.38
CA LEU A 117 -2.01 -2.28 -10.00
C LEU A 117 -2.77 -1.00 -10.43
N PRO A 118 -3.92 -1.11 -11.11
CA PRO A 118 -4.68 0.04 -11.58
C PRO A 118 -4.88 1.05 -10.45
N SER A 119 -4.85 2.36 -10.72
CA SER A 119 -5.04 3.42 -9.70
C SER A 119 -6.29 3.24 -8.82
N LYS A 120 -7.28 2.47 -9.27
CA LYS A 120 -8.44 2.01 -8.48
C LYS A 120 -8.06 1.05 -7.33
N MET A 121 -7.04 0.21 -7.44
CA MET A 121 -6.60 -0.71 -6.37
C MET A 121 -5.80 -0.03 -5.26
N VAL A 122 -5.06 1.04 -5.57
CA VAL A 122 -4.50 1.95 -4.55
C VAL A 122 -5.64 2.55 -3.73
N SER A 123 -6.80 2.79 -4.35
CA SER A 123 -8.01 3.25 -3.66
C SER A 123 -8.71 2.16 -2.81
N GLU A 124 -8.50 0.88 -3.10
CA GLU A 124 -9.05 -0.25 -2.32
C GLU A 124 -8.12 -0.79 -1.22
N GLN A 125 -6.81 -0.56 -1.30
CA GLN A 125 -5.94 -0.64 -0.11
C GLN A 125 -6.45 0.27 1.01
N ALA A 126 -7.12 1.35 0.63
CA ALA A 126 -7.80 2.22 1.56
C ALA A 126 -9.20 1.72 1.99
N ALA A 127 -9.72 0.62 1.44
CA ALA A 127 -10.98 -0.01 1.84
C ALA A 127 -10.77 -1.20 2.79
N ALA A 128 -9.64 -1.93 2.68
CA ALA A 128 -9.33 -3.11 3.52
C ALA A 128 -8.98 -2.78 4.99
N LYS A 129 -8.49 -1.57 5.23
CA LYS A 129 -8.76 -0.86 6.50
C LYS A 129 -9.95 0.00 6.16
N ASN A 130 -11.07 -0.06 6.89
CA ASN A 130 -12.20 0.86 6.69
C ASN A 130 -11.73 2.32 6.86
N PHE A 131 -11.05 2.89 5.88
CA PHE A 131 -10.57 4.25 5.95
C PHE A 131 -11.69 5.15 5.51
N THR A 132 -11.93 6.16 6.31
CA THR A 132 -12.82 7.25 5.98
C THR A 132 -12.33 7.97 4.72
N GLU A 133 -13.24 8.66 4.01
CA GLU A 133 -12.90 9.57 2.92
C GLU A 133 -11.76 10.54 3.30
N ARG A 134 -11.73 10.96 4.57
CA ARG A 134 -10.66 11.80 5.12
C ARG A 134 -9.30 11.12 5.13
N GLN A 135 -9.24 9.85 5.47
CA GLN A 135 -8.00 9.07 5.51
C GLN A 135 -7.50 8.74 4.11
N LEU A 136 -8.42 8.50 3.17
CA LEU A 136 -8.15 8.40 1.73
C LEU A 136 -7.53 9.68 1.18
N GLN A 137 -8.14 10.84 1.47
CA GLN A 137 -7.60 12.15 1.08
C GLN A 137 -6.20 12.38 1.66
N ASN A 138 -5.96 12.01 2.92
CA ASN A 138 -4.63 12.10 3.52
C ASN A 138 -3.61 11.25 2.76
N ILE A 139 -3.94 9.99 2.45
CA ILE A 139 -3.04 9.12 1.67
C ILE A 139 -2.70 9.78 0.33
N LYS A 140 -3.71 10.25 -0.41
CA LYS A 140 -3.51 10.91 -1.70
C LYS A 140 -2.63 12.15 -1.61
N TYR A 141 -2.88 13.02 -0.62
CA TYR A 141 -2.06 14.20 -0.36
C TYR A 141 -0.58 13.81 -0.12
N TRP A 142 -0.34 12.86 0.79
CA TRP A 142 1.03 12.45 1.12
C TRP A 142 1.73 11.68 0.00
N THR A 143 1.00 10.94 -0.83
CA THR A 143 1.56 10.36 -2.06
C THR A 143 2.10 11.46 -2.98
N GLY A 144 1.33 12.53 -3.18
CA GLY A 144 1.78 13.69 -3.96
C GLY A 144 3.02 14.37 -3.37
N LEU A 145 3.11 14.50 -2.04
CA LEU A 145 4.33 14.99 -1.38
C LEU A 145 5.54 14.08 -1.63
N CYS A 146 5.35 12.76 -1.57
CA CYS A 146 6.43 11.80 -1.83
C CYS A 146 6.95 11.89 -3.27
N GLU A 147 6.04 11.93 -4.25
CA GLU A 147 6.40 12.12 -5.66
C GLU A 147 7.10 13.45 -5.91
N HIS A 148 6.76 14.47 -5.13
CA HIS A 148 7.41 15.78 -5.21
C HIS A 148 8.83 15.74 -4.66
N LEU A 149 9.06 15.03 -3.54
CA LEU A 149 10.40 14.78 -3.00
C LEU A 149 11.28 14.02 -3.99
N ASP A 150 10.75 12.99 -4.67
CA ASP A 150 11.51 12.23 -5.66
C ASP A 150 11.89 13.08 -6.86
N ARG A 151 10.92 13.84 -7.42
CA ARG A 151 11.14 14.68 -8.60
C ARG A 151 12.17 15.77 -8.37
N ARG A 152 12.27 16.24 -7.12
CA ARG A 152 13.17 17.30 -6.70
C ARG A 152 14.56 16.80 -6.31
N ASP A 153 14.77 15.48 -6.27
CA ASP A 153 15.99 14.84 -5.76
C ASP A 153 16.35 15.36 -4.35
N SER A 154 15.34 15.41 -3.48
CA SER A 154 15.48 15.99 -2.14
C SER A 154 16.48 15.24 -1.29
N CYS A 155 17.21 15.96 -0.43
CA CYS A 155 18.10 15.36 0.57
C CYS A 155 17.36 14.63 1.70
N LEU A 156 16.03 14.78 1.77
CA LEU A 156 15.19 14.17 2.79
C LEU A 156 14.85 12.72 2.42
N GLN A 157 14.82 11.85 3.42
CA GLN A 157 14.34 10.49 3.20
C GLN A 157 12.85 10.47 2.90
N ARG A 158 12.47 9.84 1.78
CA ARG A 158 11.08 9.64 1.38
C ARG A 158 10.29 8.89 2.49
N PRO A 159 9.21 9.48 3.04
CA PRO A 159 8.35 8.78 3.98
C PRO A 159 7.40 7.80 3.27
N THR A 160 6.82 6.85 4.00
CA THR A 160 5.71 6.03 3.51
C THR A 160 4.38 6.76 3.71
N ALA A 161 3.73 7.14 2.62
CA ALA A 161 2.40 7.75 2.65
C ALA A 161 1.40 6.87 3.41
N ASN A 162 0.60 7.48 4.28
CA ASN A 162 -0.37 6.77 5.12
C ASN A 162 -1.57 7.67 5.48
N ALA A 163 -2.57 7.10 6.12
CA ALA A 163 -3.83 7.74 6.46
C ALA A 163 -3.77 8.85 7.54
N SER A 164 -2.61 9.08 8.16
CA SER A 164 -2.45 10.11 9.17
C SER A 164 -2.57 11.52 8.58
N HIS A 165 -2.90 12.49 9.41
CA HIS A 165 -2.88 13.92 9.05
C HIS A 165 -1.45 14.53 9.15
N TYR A 166 -0.43 13.70 9.34
CA TYR A 166 0.97 14.09 9.38
C TYR A 166 1.87 12.97 8.85
N GLN A 167 3.06 13.32 8.39
CA GLN A 167 4.15 12.42 8.03
C GLN A 167 5.40 12.78 8.80
N ASP A 168 6.07 11.79 9.38
CA ASP A 168 7.37 11.95 10.02
C ASP A 168 8.47 11.47 9.06
N LEU A 169 9.43 12.35 8.78
CA LEU A 169 10.63 12.07 8.01
C LEU A 169 11.81 11.94 8.98
N GLN A 170 12.64 10.92 8.78
CA GLN A 170 13.80 10.69 9.62
C GLN A 170 14.90 11.72 9.33
N ILE A 171 15.51 12.25 10.40
CA ILE A 171 16.67 13.17 10.29
C ILE A 171 18.01 12.45 10.55
N GLY A 172 17.98 11.13 10.76
CA GLY A 172 19.17 10.31 11.02
C GLY A 172 19.67 10.34 12.48
N ILE A 173 18.97 11.01 13.39
CA ILE A 173 19.34 11.12 14.82
C ILE A 173 18.20 10.60 15.68
N LYS A 174 18.49 9.60 16.51
CA LYS A 174 17.49 8.94 17.36
C LYS A 174 16.80 9.95 18.29
N GLY A 175 15.47 9.90 18.34
CA GLY A 175 14.65 10.79 19.17
C GLY A 175 14.23 12.09 18.48
N PHE A 176 14.67 12.32 17.24
CA PHE A 176 14.33 13.48 16.44
C PHE A 176 13.73 13.06 15.10
N SER A 177 12.73 13.79 14.63
CA SER A 177 12.16 13.65 13.29
C SER A 177 11.72 15.00 12.76
N LEU A 178 11.69 15.15 11.45
CA LEU A 178 10.96 16.23 10.81
C LEU A 178 9.52 15.79 10.58
N ARG A 179 8.57 16.71 10.71
CA ARG A 179 7.14 16.41 10.53
C ARG A 179 6.54 17.35 9.51
N ALA A 180 5.96 16.81 8.46
CA ALA A 180 4.96 17.47 7.64
C ALA A 180 3.59 17.23 8.28
N ARG A 181 2.74 18.25 8.41
CA ARG A 181 1.38 18.09 8.94
C ARG A 181 0.41 18.97 8.17
N GLN A 182 -0.77 18.43 7.91
CA GLN A 182 -1.92 19.18 7.40
C GLN A 182 -3.05 19.23 8.43
N THR A 183 -3.80 20.33 8.47
CA THR A 183 -5.02 20.46 9.26
C THR A 183 -6.13 21.10 8.44
N ILE A 184 -7.13 20.31 8.04
CA ILE A 184 -8.27 20.81 7.24
C ILE A 184 -9.16 21.76 8.04
N LYS A 185 -9.36 21.51 9.34
CA LYS A 185 -10.18 22.39 10.21
C LYS A 185 -9.67 23.84 10.25
N HIS A 186 -8.35 24.01 10.15
CA HIS A 186 -7.68 25.30 10.27
C HIS A 186 -7.14 25.79 8.93
N LYS A 187 -7.33 25.04 7.84
CA LYS A 187 -6.77 25.32 6.52
C LYS A 187 -5.30 25.73 6.62
N GLU A 188 -4.52 24.83 7.20
CA GLU A 188 -3.10 25.05 7.41
C GLU A 188 -2.29 23.81 7.06
N ILE A 189 -1.05 24.07 6.68
CA ILE A 189 0.02 23.08 6.60
C ILE A 189 1.19 23.56 7.45
N SER A 190 2.02 22.63 7.92
CA SER A 190 3.15 22.97 8.77
C SER A 190 4.29 21.98 8.62
N ALA A 191 5.51 22.50 8.75
CA ALA A 191 6.71 21.73 8.94
C ALA A 191 7.19 21.90 10.39
N SER A 192 7.79 20.88 10.98
CA SER A 192 8.30 20.96 12.35
C SER A 192 9.47 20.04 12.59
N LEU A 193 10.39 20.45 13.46
CA LEU A 193 11.25 19.51 14.19
C LEU A 193 10.46 18.95 15.37
N VAL A 194 10.41 17.63 15.49
CA VAL A 194 9.77 16.91 16.60
C VAL A 194 10.83 16.20 17.43
N MET A 195 10.73 16.33 18.74
CA MET A 195 11.63 15.75 19.73
C MET A 195 10.84 14.83 20.66
N ARG A 196 11.30 13.59 20.84
CA ARG A 196 10.64 12.54 21.61
C ARG A 196 11.63 11.83 22.54
N GLY A 197 11.07 11.15 23.55
CA GLY A 197 11.84 10.39 24.55
C GLY A 197 12.10 11.17 25.84
N ALA A 198 12.77 10.52 26.79
CA ALA A 198 12.96 11.04 28.15
C ALA A 198 13.69 12.39 28.18
N ASN A 199 14.62 12.61 27.25
CA ASN A 199 15.44 13.82 27.19
C ASN A 199 14.86 14.93 26.30
N ALA A 200 13.67 14.73 25.70
CA ALA A 200 13.10 15.67 24.74
C ALA A 200 12.94 17.09 25.29
N ILE A 201 12.60 17.23 26.58
CA ILE A 201 12.49 18.53 27.23
C ILE A 201 13.84 19.24 27.37
N GLY A 202 14.90 18.50 27.73
CA GLY A 202 16.25 19.04 27.82
C GLY A 202 16.74 19.51 26.45
N HIS A 203 16.62 18.66 25.43
CA HIS A 203 17.00 19.00 24.05
C HIS A 203 16.25 20.23 23.52
N PHE A 204 14.95 20.34 23.83
CA PHE A 204 14.16 21.51 23.46
C PHE A 204 14.73 22.79 24.07
N TYR A 205 15.02 22.82 25.38
CA TYR A 205 15.55 24.02 26.01
C TYR A 205 16.98 24.33 25.57
N THR A 206 17.81 23.33 25.27
CA THR A 206 19.13 23.54 24.67
C THR A 206 19.04 24.23 23.32
N LEU A 207 18.09 23.82 22.46
CA LEU A 207 17.83 24.50 21.19
C LEU A 207 17.22 25.89 21.40
N ARG A 208 16.33 26.04 22.39
CA ARG A 208 15.65 27.32 22.70
C ARG A 208 16.63 28.43 23.08
N VAL A 209 17.77 28.10 23.68
CA VAL A 209 18.85 29.09 23.95
C VAL A 209 19.39 29.70 22.66
N GLN A 210 19.33 28.98 21.53
CA GLN A 210 19.78 29.43 20.21
C GLN A 210 18.63 30.00 19.36
N GLU A 211 17.48 30.30 19.95
CA GLU A 211 16.26 30.72 19.22
C GLU A 211 16.52 31.87 18.24
N GLU A 212 17.15 32.96 18.70
CA GLU A 212 17.38 34.14 17.84
C GLU A 212 18.26 33.82 16.63
N GLU A 213 19.29 32.99 16.82
CA GLU A 213 20.18 32.55 15.74
C GLU A 213 19.45 31.61 14.77
N ILE A 214 18.66 30.67 15.30
CA ILE A 214 17.88 29.73 14.50
C ILE A 214 16.82 30.46 13.67
N GLU A 215 16.09 31.41 14.25
CA GLU A 215 15.08 32.20 13.53
C GLU A 215 15.72 33.13 12.50
N LYS A 216 16.91 33.65 12.78
CA LYS A 216 17.68 34.42 11.81
C LYS A 216 18.13 33.57 10.62
N ASP A 217 18.66 32.38 10.88
CA ASP A 217 19.07 31.43 9.82
C ASP A 217 17.87 30.94 9.01
N PHE A 218 16.72 30.75 9.68
CA PHE A 218 15.48 30.34 9.04
C PHE A 218 14.86 31.47 8.19
N GLY A 219 15.05 32.72 8.61
CA GLY A 219 14.51 33.91 7.96
C GLY A 219 13.11 34.31 8.41
N ASP A 220 12.57 33.67 9.45
CA ASP A 220 11.24 33.96 10.01
C ASP A 220 11.14 33.51 11.47
N LYS A 221 10.09 33.97 12.16
CA LYS A 221 9.75 33.53 13.51
C LYS A 221 9.24 32.10 13.51
N LEU A 222 9.74 31.31 14.44
CA LEU A 222 9.36 29.93 14.62
C LEU A 222 8.46 29.78 15.86
N GLU A 223 7.66 28.74 15.85
CA GLU A 223 6.78 28.43 16.96
C GLU A 223 7.33 27.31 17.81
N TRP A 224 7.61 27.63 19.06
CA TRP A 224 8.25 26.71 19.99
C TRP A 224 7.25 26.17 20.99
N TRP A 225 6.99 24.87 20.92
CA TRP A 225 5.94 24.22 21.70
C TRP A 225 6.49 23.14 22.63
N ALA A 226 6.57 23.49 23.92
CA ALA A 226 6.98 22.58 24.99
C ALA A 226 5.84 21.98 25.81
N LYS A 227 4.60 22.40 25.57
CA LYS A 227 3.45 22.12 26.46
C LYS A 227 2.95 20.68 26.37
N ALA A 228 3.19 19.99 25.26
CA ALA A 228 2.74 18.61 25.08
C ALA A 228 3.57 17.65 25.96
N LYS A 229 2.90 16.66 26.58
CA LYS A 229 3.57 15.71 27.49
C LYS A 229 4.51 14.76 26.75
N SER A 230 4.10 14.27 25.58
CA SER A 230 4.78 13.20 24.82
C SER A 230 5.88 13.69 23.88
N GLU A 231 5.79 14.92 23.39
CA GLU A 231 6.72 15.48 22.42
C GLU A 231 6.95 16.97 22.63
N LYS A 232 8.07 17.47 22.13
CA LYS A 232 8.40 18.89 22.03
C LYS A 232 8.60 19.22 20.56
N ARG A 233 8.24 20.42 20.11
CA ARG A 233 8.41 20.77 18.70
C ARG A 233 8.76 22.22 18.46
N VAL A 234 9.47 22.45 17.37
CA VAL A 234 9.68 23.77 16.77
C VAL A 234 9.01 23.73 15.41
N ALA A 235 8.11 24.65 15.12
CA ALA A 235 7.21 24.57 13.96
C ALA A 235 7.21 25.87 13.16
N PHE A 236 6.97 25.74 11.86
CA PHE A 236 6.61 26.83 10.98
C PHE A 236 5.30 26.48 10.27
N ARG A 237 4.36 27.42 10.20
CA ARG A 237 3.00 27.19 9.68
C ARG A 237 2.72 28.09 8.49
N ASN A 238 2.02 27.54 7.52
CA ASN A 238 1.31 28.29 6.49
C ASN A 238 -0.19 28.17 6.79
N GLN A 239 -0.81 29.29 7.18
CA GLN A 239 -2.23 29.36 7.57
C GLN A 239 -3.18 29.71 6.42
N GLU A 240 -2.65 29.78 5.20
CA GLU A 240 -3.40 30.09 3.98
C GLU A 240 -3.54 28.88 3.05
N ALA A 241 -3.04 27.72 3.46
CA ALA A 241 -3.05 26.49 2.66
C ALA A 241 -4.27 25.62 2.99
N ASP A 242 -5.22 25.48 2.06
CA ASP A 242 -6.34 24.53 2.20
C ASP A 242 -5.94 23.14 1.70
N PRO A 243 -5.75 22.13 2.59
CA PRO A 243 -5.32 20.80 2.16
C PRO A 243 -6.39 20.03 1.38
N THR A 244 -7.63 20.56 1.31
CA THR A 244 -8.69 20.00 0.48
C THR A 244 -8.71 20.55 -0.96
N ASP A 245 -7.94 21.61 -1.25
CA ASP A 245 -7.83 22.17 -2.59
C ASP A 245 -6.77 21.42 -3.41
N GLU A 246 -7.20 20.37 -4.11
CA GLU A 246 -6.30 19.53 -4.92
C GLU A 246 -5.57 20.30 -6.03
N LYS A 247 -6.12 21.44 -6.48
CA LYS A 247 -5.49 22.25 -7.54
C LYS A 247 -4.24 22.96 -7.05
N ASP A 248 -4.16 23.25 -5.75
CA ASP A 248 -3.07 23.95 -5.12
C ASP A 248 -2.05 23.01 -4.45
N TRP A 249 -2.31 21.71 -4.43
CA TRP A 249 -1.43 20.72 -3.79
C TRP A 249 0.02 20.80 -4.26
N HIS A 250 0.27 21.11 -5.53
CA HIS A 250 1.62 21.29 -6.03
C HIS A 250 2.38 22.38 -5.27
N ASN A 251 1.77 23.55 -5.08
CA ASN A 251 2.38 24.67 -4.34
C ASN A 251 2.52 24.35 -2.84
N GLN A 252 1.54 23.64 -2.28
CA GLN A 252 1.59 23.22 -0.87
C GLN A 252 2.71 22.21 -0.62
N HIS A 253 2.89 21.24 -1.52
CA HIS A 253 3.99 20.28 -1.45
C HIS A 253 5.34 20.94 -1.65
N GLU A 254 5.45 21.87 -2.60
CA GLU A 254 6.67 22.67 -2.78
C GLU A 254 7.03 23.44 -1.51
N TRP A 255 6.06 24.15 -0.90
CA TRP A 255 6.26 24.85 0.36
C TRP A 255 6.68 23.90 1.50
N LEU A 256 6.05 22.71 1.60
CA LEU A 256 6.40 21.72 2.61
C LEU A 256 7.82 21.22 2.42
N VAL A 257 8.22 20.85 1.21
CA VAL A 257 9.56 20.34 0.91
C VAL A 257 10.61 21.42 1.16
N ASP A 258 10.42 22.64 0.63
CA ASP A 258 11.28 23.79 0.91
C ASP A 258 11.52 23.99 2.41
N THR A 259 10.42 23.97 3.17
CA THR A 259 10.47 24.24 4.59
C THR A 259 11.15 23.08 5.33
N LEU A 260 10.82 21.83 5.01
CA LEU A 260 11.45 20.65 5.62
C LEU A 260 12.95 20.58 5.33
N GLU A 261 13.39 20.92 4.12
CA GLU A 261 14.81 20.99 3.76
C GLU A 261 15.54 22.09 4.55
N LYS A 262 14.92 23.27 4.73
CA LYS A 262 15.46 24.31 5.61
C LYS A 262 15.58 23.83 7.06
N PHE A 263 14.55 23.17 7.58
CA PHE A 263 14.61 22.57 8.92
C PHE A 263 15.74 21.55 9.01
N TYR A 264 15.91 20.69 8.01
CA TYR A 264 17.00 19.71 7.97
C TYR A 264 18.37 20.39 8.03
N ALA A 265 18.62 21.37 7.15
CA ALA A 265 19.89 22.08 7.09
C ALA A 265 20.23 22.83 8.38
N ILE A 266 19.23 23.46 9.02
CA ILE A 266 19.42 24.26 10.24
C ILE A 266 19.59 23.38 11.48
N PHE A 267 18.76 22.35 11.63
CA PHE A 267 18.70 21.58 12.86
C PHE A 267 19.66 20.40 12.87
N ARG A 268 19.90 19.72 11.75
CA ARG A 268 20.73 18.51 11.74
C ARG A 268 22.14 18.76 12.34
N PRO A 269 22.91 19.78 11.93
CA PRO A 269 24.23 20.04 12.52
C PRO A 269 24.17 20.42 14.01
N ARG A 270 23.11 21.12 14.43
CA ARG A 270 22.90 21.52 15.82
C ARG A 270 22.57 20.33 16.70
N LEU A 271 21.78 19.39 16.18
CA LEU A 271 21.45 18.12 16.83
C LEU A 271 22.67 17.20 16.92
N GLU A 272 23.50 17.09 15.88
CA GLU A 272 24.74 16.31 15.91
C GLU A 272 25.67 16.81 17.04
N LYS A 273 25.89 18.12 17.13
CA LYS A 273 26.67 18.73 18.24
C LYS A 273 26.05 18.45 19.61
N LEU A 274 24.72 18.56 19.70
CA LEU A 274 23.99 18.31 20.94
C LEU A 274 24.12 16.86 21.41
N MET A 275 24.20 15.90 20.50
CA MET A 275 24.33 14.47 20.84
C MET A 275 25.76 14.03 21.16
N VAL A 276 26.77 14.75 20.67
CA VAL A 276 28.19 14.49 21.00
C VAL A 276 28.58 15.05 22.37
N GLY A 277 27.85 16.05 22.86
CA GLY A 277 28.09 16.69 24.17
C GLY A 277 27.35 16.05 25.37
N VAL A 278 26.74 14.87 25.20
CA VAL A 278 25.98 14.13 26.22
C VAL A 278 26.71 12.86 26.63
#